data_AF-A0A7V9KZ57-F1
#
_entry.id   AF-A0A7V9KZ57-F1
#
_cell.length_a   1.000
_cell.length_b   1.000
_cell.length_c   1.000
_cell.angle_alpha   90.00
_cell.angle_beta   90.00
_cell.angle_gamma   90.00
#
_symmetry.space_group_name_H-M   'P 1'
#
loop_
_entity.id
_entity.type
_entity.pdbx_description
1 polymer ?
#
loop_
_entity_poly.entity_id
_entity_poly.type
_entity_poly.pdbx_seq_one_letter_code
_entity_poly.pdbx_strand_id
1 'polypeptide(L)'
;MPGKEELPDTLKRSPKKAQRTWVKAHDAAVEQYGEGERAHRTAFAALKHSFEKVEDHWEAKDEKGPSDPRSTKTTAQAARGEGETFGGVDYYGSTRNELYERAKKLGVEGRSKMSKRELARAIADNRASPVRRRGRTCPACVLPSVVRLARTRREPCAGAPVAAARSTRAFATARGARRHSG
;
A
#
# COMPACT_ATOMS: atom_id res chain seq x y z
N MET A 1 18.39 21.67 21.37
CA MET A 1 17.86 20.51 20.63
C MET A 1 16.65 20.02 21.39
N PRO A 2 15.45 20.55 21.09
CA PRO A 2 14.21 20.23 21.83
C PRO A 2 13.86 18.73 21.76
N GLY A 3 14.31 18.02 20.72
CA GLY A 3 14.04 16.58 20.56
C GLY A 3 14.59 15.69 21.66
N LYS A 4 15.59 16.11 22.46
CA LYS A 4 16.07 15.32 23.62
C LYS A 4 15.15 15.41 24.85
N GLU A 5 14.36 16.48 24.95
CA GLU A 5 13.51 16.77 26.10
C GLU A 5 12.08 16.25 25.87
N GLU A 6 11.63 16.23 24.61
CA GLU A 6 10.32 15.71 24.19
C GLU A 6 10.29 14.21 23.88
N LEU A 7 11.28 13.43 24.34
CA LEU A 7 11.29 11.99 24.07
C LEU A 7 10.13 11.28 24.80
N PRO A 8 9.32 10.49 24.08
CA PRO A 8 8.31 9.64 24.70
C PRO A 8 8.97 8.52 25.52
N ASP A 9 8.35 8.13 26.64
CA ASP A 9 8.94 7.18 27.59
C ASP A 9 9.27 5.81 26.98
N THR A 10 8.53 5.38 25.95
CA THR A 10 8.84 4.16 25.19
C THR A 10 10.21 4.23 24.52
N LEU A 11 10.63 5.41 24.07
CA LEU A 11 11.94 5.61 23.43
C LEU A 11 13.07 5.77 24.45
N LYS A 12 12.80 6.28 25.65
CA LYS A 12 13.80 6.37 26.72
C LYS A 12 14.35 5.00 27.12
N ARG A 13 13.49 3.98 27.11
CA ARG A 13 13.83 2.57 27.39
C ARG A 13 14.46 1.85 26.19
N SER A 14 14.34 2.43 25.01
CA SER A 14 14.84 1.86 23.76
C SER A 14 16.36 2.06 23.59
N PRO A 15 17.03 1.29 22.70
CA PRO A 15 18.43 1.48 22.35
C PRO A 15 18.79 2.92 21.97
N LYS A 16 20.00 3.36 22.34
CA LYS A 16 20.50 4.72 22.07
C LYS A 16 20.47 5.13 20.59
N LYS A 17 20.55 4.14 19.68
CA LYS A 17 20.44 4.36 18.24
C LYS A 17 19.02 4.80 17.85
N ALA A 18 17.98 4.21 18.44
CA ALA A 18 16.58 4.58 18.23
C ALA A 18 16.32 6.02 18.70
N GLN A 19 16.79 6.34 19.92
CA GLN A 19 16.71 7.68 20.50
C GLN A 19 17.35 8.71 19.57
N ARG A 20 18.59 8.48 19.13
CA ARG A 20 19.31 9.37 18.22
C ARG A 20 18.62 9.56 16.87
N THR A 21 18.06 8.49 16.29
CA THR A 21 17.33 8.57 15.02
C THR A 21 16.07 9.41 15.16
N TRP A 22 15.31 9.22 16.23
CA TRP A 22 14.11 10.00 16.49
C TRP A 22 14.44 11.47 16.73
N VAL A 23 15.41 11.77 17.60
CA VAL A 23 15.85 13.16 17.90
C VAL A 23 16.26 13.88 16.63
N LYS A 24 17.15 13.29 15.81
CA LYS A 24 17.59 13.91 14.55
C LYS A 24 16.45 14.18 13.59
N ALA A 25 15.53 13.22 13.44
CA ALA A 25 14.39 13.36 12.54
C ALA A 25 13.38 14.39 13.07
N HIS A 26 13.24 14.48 14.39
CA HIS A 26 12.40 15.48 15.05
C HIS A 26 12.96 16.88 14.88
N ASP A 27 14.22 17.10 15.27
CA ASP A 27 14.87 18.42 15.18
C ASP A 27 14.83 18.94 13.72
N ALA A 28 15.13 18.08 12.74
CA ALA A 28 15.01 18.43 11.33
C ALA A 28 13.55 18.74 10.91
N ALA A 29 12.57 18.01 11.41
CA ALA A 29 11.17 18.28 11.09
C ALA A 29 10.65 19.55 11.77
N VAL A 30 11.12 19.88 12.98
CA VAL A 30 10.82 21.14 13.68
C VAL A 30 11.41 22.32 12.90
N GLU A 31 12.63 22.21 12.40
CA GLU A 31 13.22 23.26 11.55
C GLU A 31 12.40 23.52 10.27
N GLN A 32 11.79 22.48 9.70
CA GLN A 32 11.05 22.59 8.43
C GLN A 32 9.58 23.01 8.62
N TYR A 33 8.92 22.52 9.67
CA TYR A 33 7.47 22.67 9.84
C TYR A 33 7.07 23.41 11.12
N GLY A 34 8.03 23.74 11.99
CA GLY A 34 7.78 24.21 13.35
C GLY A 34 7.49 23.06 14.32
N GLU A 35 7.46 23.38 15.61
CA GLU A 35 7.08 22.44 16.66
C GLU A 35 5.62 22.00 16.51
N GLY A 36 5.35 20.72 16.75
CA GLY A 36 4.00 20.17 16.76
C GLY A 36 3.86 18.76 16.21
N GLU A 37 2.61 18.33 16.07
CA GLU A 37 2.23 16.95 15.74
C GLU A 37 2.85 16.45 14.41
N ARG A 38 3.04 17.36 13.44
CA ARG A 38 3.65 17.02 12.14
C ARG A 38 5.12 16.62 12.28
N ALA A 39 5.87 17.28 13.17
CA ALA A 39 7.25 16.94 13.46
C ALA A 39 7.35 15.57 14.13
N HIS A 40 6.51 15.32 15.15
CA HIS A 40 6.45 14.02 15.82
C HIS A 40 6.09 12.87 14.87
N ARG A 41 5.07 13.04 14.00
CA ARG A 41 4.68 12.03 13.00
C ARG A 41 5.85 11.69 12.06
N THR A 42 6.59 12.70 11.61
CA THR A 42 7.76 12.54 10.74
C THR A 42 8.88 11.80 11.44
N ALA A 43 9.17 12.15 12.70
CA ALA A 43 10.17 11.49 13.52
C ALA A 43 9.84 9.99 13.74
N PHE A 44 8.58 9.68 14.03
CA PHE A 44 8.13 8.28 14.14
C PHE A 44 8.19 7.53 12.81
N ALA A 45 7.90 8.18 11.67
CA ALA A 45 8.04 7.56 10.36
C ALA A 45 9.50 7.16 10.07
N ALA A 46 10.44 8.06 10.34
CA ALA A 46 11.87 7.78 10.20
C ALA A 46 12.34 6.66 11.15
N LEU A 47 11.84 6.65 12.39
CA LEU A 47 12.14 5.59 13.36
C LEU A 47 11.63 4.22 12.88
N LYS A 48 10.37 4.13 12.42
CA LYS A 48 9.74 2.89 11.92
C LYS A 48 10.47 2.28 10.72
N HIS A 49 11.26 3.06 10.00
CA HIS A 49 12.06 2.57 8.90
C HIS A 49 13.24 1.69 9.37
N SER A 50 13.75 1.92 10.58
CA SER A 50 14.92 1.22 11.12
C SER A 50 14.65 0.42 12.38
N PHE A 51 13.51 0.63 13.02
CA PHE A 51 13.14 0.03 14.30
C PHE A 51 11.70 -0.43 14.25
N GLU A 52 11.39 -1.46 15.02
CA GLU A 52 10.03 -1.92 15.26
C GLU A 52 9.65 -1.77 16.73
N LYS A 53 8.35 -1.56 17.00
CA LYS A 53 7.86 -1.40 18.37
C LYS A 53 7.59 -2.79 18.95
N VAL A 54 8.38 -3.17 19.95
CA VAL A 54 8.22 -4.39 20.73
C VAL A 54 7.69 -3.98 22.10
N GLU A 55 6.40 -4.19 22.31
CA GLU A 55 5.67 -3.92 23.56
C GLU A 55 6.00 -2.57 24.21
N ASP A 56 7.03 -2.51 25.06
CA ASP A 56 7.44 -1.35 25.84
C ASP A 56 8.65 -0.57 25.27
N HIS A 57 9.34 -1.07 24.25
CA HIS A 57 10.51 -0.44 23.64
C HIS A 57 10.60 -0.65 22.12
N TRP A 58 11.61 -0.06 21.48
CA TRP A 58 11.85 -0.12 20.04
C TRP A 58 13.09 -0.94 19.73
N GLU A 59 12.95 -2.09 19.10
CA GLU A 59 14.08 -2.92 18.67
C GLU A 59 14.56 -2.54 17.27
N ALA A 60 15.86 -2.72 17.02
CA ALA A 60 16.46 -2.46 15.73
C ALA A 60 16.05 -3.58 14.76
N LYS A 61 15.59 -3.20 13.58
CA LYS A 61 15.39 -4.15 12.48
C LYS A 61 16.75 -4.65 11.98
N ASP A 62 16.84 -5.94 11.67
CA ASP A 62 18.06 -6.57 11.15
C ASP A 62 18.55 -5.96 9.83
N GLU A 63 17.66 -5.48 8.96
CA GLU A 63 18.04 -4.76 7.73
C GLU A 63 17.27 -3.46 7.51
N LYS A 64 17.99 -2.40 7.13
CA LYS A 64 17.43 -1.12 6.67
C LYS A 64 17.34 -1.15 5.15
N GLY A 65 16.14 -1.27 4.59
CA GLY A 65 16.03 -1.28 3.14
C GLY A 65 14.61 -1.31 2.59
N PRO A 66 14.46 -1.12 1.27
CA PRO A 66 13.22 -1.33 0.56
C PRO A 66 12.68 -2.74 0.83
N SER A 67 11.36 -2.84 0.99
CA SER A 67 10.71 -4.07 1.43
C SER A 67 10.68 -5.18 0.36
N ASP A 68 10.86 -4.82 -0.91
CA ASP A 68 10.85 -5.74 -2.02
C ASP A 68 11.76 -5.24 -3.16
N PRO A 69 12.18 -6.12 -4.09
CA PRO A 69 13.06 -5.75 -5.20
C PRO A 69 12.51 -4.61 -6.05
N ARG A 70 11.19 -4.44 -6.16
CA ARG A 70 10.58 -3.33 -6.89
C ARG A 70 10.72 -2.00 -6.14
N SER A 71 10.69 -2.03 -4.83
CA SER A 71 10.92 -0.86 -3.98
C SER A 71 12.37 -0.32 -4.08
N THR A 72 13.30 -1.09 -4.64
CA THR A 72 14.66 -0.60 -4.98
C THR A 72 14.71 0.15 -6.32
N LYS A 73 13.66 0.06 -7.14
CA LYS A 73 13.66 0.57 -8.51
C LYS A 73 13.22 2.03 -8.58
N THR A 74 13.76 2.74 -9.57
CA THR A 74 13.32 4.10 -9.88
C THR A 74 11.87 4.11 -10.38
N THR A 75 11.17 5.24 -10.27
CA THR A 75 9.78 5.39 -10.74
C THR A 75 9.58 4.96 -12.18
N ALA A 76 10.55 5.26 -13.06
CA ALA A 76 10.51 4.88 -14.47
C ALA A 76 10.64 3.35 -14.68
N GLN A 77 11.49 2.68 -13.90
CA GLN A 77 11.66 1.22 -13.94
C GLN A 77 10.44 0.50 -13.35
N ALA A 78 9.89 1.01 -12.24
CA ALA A 78 8.68 0.45 -11.63
C ALA A 78 7.46 0.58 -12.57
N ALA A 79 7.36 1.66 -13.34
CA ALA A 79 6.32 1.85 -14.36
C ALA A 79 6.44 0.87 -15.54
N ARG A 80 7.66 0.41 -15.84
CA ARG A 80 7.93 -0.62 -16.87
C ARG A 80 7.69 -2.05 -16.38
N GLY A 81 7.28 -2.23 -15.12
CA GLY A 81 7.07 -3.57 -14.57
C GLY A 81 8.33 -4.22 -14.00
N GLU A 82 9.46 -3.50 -13.94
CA GLU A 82 10.73 -4.08 -13.50
C GLU A 82 10.74 -4.31 -11.99
N GLY A 83 11.13 -5.52 -11.58
CA GLY A 83 11.23 -5.92 -10.17
C GLY A 83 10.04 -6.75 -9.70
N GLU A 84 10.36 -7.84 -9.01
CA GLU A 84 9.38 -8.72 -8.37
C GLU A 84 8.68 -8.00 -7.23
N THR A 85 7.35 -8.10 -7.19
CA THR A 85 6.52 -7.58 -6.10
C THR A 85 6.05 -8.72 -5.22
N PHE A 86 6.27 -8.60 -3.91
CA PHE A 86 5.72 -9.55 -2.95
C PHE A 86 4.43 -9.04 -2.30
N GLY A 87 3.60 -8.27 -3.02
CA GLY A 87 2.23 -7.93 -2.58
C GLY A 87 2.13 -7.31 -1.18
N GLY A 88 3.07 -6.43 -0.81
CA GLY A 88 3.13 -5.82 0.53
C GLY A 88 3.73 -6.72 1.62
N VAL A 89 4.45 -7.77 1.23
CA VAL A 89 5.29 -8.58 2.12
C VAL A 89 6.73 -8.03 2.07
N ASP A 90 7.30 -7.77 3.24
CA ASP A 90 8.68 -7.33 3.36
C ASP A 90 9.63 -8.52 3.22
N TYR A 91 10.15 -8.75 2.01
CA TYR A 91 11.09 -9.82 1.72
C TYR A 91 12.46 -9.58 2.36
N TYR A 92 12.96 -8.35 2.35
CA TYR A 92 14.29 -8.06 2.90
C TYR A 92 14.25 -8.02 4.43
N GLY A 93 13.29 -7.30 5.00
CA GLY A 93 13.15 -7.10 6.44
C GLY A 93 12.55 -8.26 7.24
N SER A 94 11.88 -9.23 6.63
CA SER A 94 11.36 -10.41 7.36
C SER A 94 12.35 -11.57 7.33
N THR A 95 12.51 -12.25 8.45
CA THR A 95 13.21 -13.54 8.51
C THR A 95 12.41 -14.64 7.81
N ARG A 96 13.07 -15.74 7.43
CA ARG A 96 12.37 -16.92 6.87
C ARG A 96 11.31 -17.45 7.84
N ASN A 97 11.60 -17.42 9.14
CA ASN A 97 10.70 -17.95 10.16
C ASN A 97 9.42 -17.12 10.30
N GLU A 98 9.53 -15.79 10.24
CA GLU A 98 8.36 -14.91 10.26
C GLU A 98 7.47 -15.11 9.03
N LEU A 99 8.08 -15.26 7.86
CA LEU A 99 7.34 -15.60 6.64
C LEU A 99 6.69 -16.98 6.75
N TYR A 100 7.38 -17.95 7.35
CA TYR A 100 6.81 -19.27 7.61
C TYR A 100 5.57 -19.19 8.52
N GLU A 101 5.64 -18.47 9.64
CA GLU A 101 4.51 -18.31 10.57
C GLU A 101 3.35 -17.55 9.93
N ARG A 102 3.64 -16.53 9.12
CA ARG A 102 2.61 -15.80 8.36
C ARG A 102 1.96 -16.69 7.29
N ALA A 103 2.75 -17.50 6.58
CA ALA A 103 2.25 -18.49 5.61
C ALA A 103 1.40 -19.57 6.28
N LYS A 104 1.77 -20.00 7.50
CA LYS A 104 0.98 -20.93 8.33
C LYS A 104 -0.38 -20.35 8.70
N LYS A 105 -0.44 -19.09 9.14
CA LYS A 105 -1.70 -18.38 9.46
C LYS A 105 -2.62 -18.26 8.23
N LEU A 106 -2.03 -18.09 7.04
CA LEU A 106 -2.77 -18.02 5.77
C LEU A 106 -3.10 -19.39 5.17
N GLY A 107 -2.68 -20.49 5.81
CA GLY A 107 -2.96 -21.84 5.34
C GLY A 107 -2.25 -22.21 4.04
N VAL A 108 -1.06 -21.64 3.78
CA VAL A 108 -0.25 -22.00 2.61
C VAL A 108 0.26 -23.43 2.77
N GLU A 109 -0.07 -24.28 1.79
CA GLU A 109 0.34 -25.67 1.71
C GLU A 109 1.80 -25.76 1.20
N GLY A 110 2.56 -26.76 1.63
CA GLY A 110 3.97 -26.92 1.20
C GLY A 110 4.98 -25.91 1.81
N ARG A 111 4.52 -24.95 2.63
CA ARG A 111 5.33 -23.91 3.28
C ARG A 111 6.65 -24.38 3.93
N SER A 112 6.70 -25.57 4.50
CA SER A 112 7.90 -26.09 5.19
C SER A 112 9.06 -26.37 4.24
N LYS A 113 8.77 -26.67 2.97
CA LYS A 113 9.78 -26.94 1.93
C LYS A 113 10.18 -25.69 1.15
N MET A 114 9.46 -24.58 1.33
CA MET A 114 9.69 -23.34 0.59
C MET A 114 10.90 -22.57 1.15
N SER A 115 11.63 -21.96 0.24
CA SER A 115 12.64 -20.94 0.51
C SER A 115 12.00 -19.63 0.98
N LYS A 116 12.80 -18.73 1.56
CA LYS A 116 12.34 -17.40 2.01
C LYS A 116 11.61 -16.64 0.90
N ARG A 117 12.13 -16.72 -0.34
CA ARG A 117 11.55 -16.05 -1.52
C ARG A 117 10.21 -16.67 -1.92
N GLU A 118 10.15 -17.99 -1.95
CA GLU A 118 8.91 -18.71 -2.26
C GLU A 118 7.84 -18.49 -1.20
N LEU A 119 8.21 -18.40 0.07
CA LEU A 119 7.29 -18.04 1.15
C LEU A 119 6.73 -16.62 0.95
N ALA A 120 7.57 -15.64 0.64
CA ALA A 120 7.12 -14.27 0.37
C ALA A 120 6.16 -14.22 -0.83
N ARG A 121 6.49 -14.94 -1.91
CA ARG A 121 5.63 -15.04 -3.10
C ARG A 121 4.30 -15.73 -2.79
N ALA A 122 4.32 -16.88 -2.11
CA ALA A 122 3.11 -17.61 -1.78
C ALA A 122 2.16 -16.82 -0.86
N ILE A 123 2.71 -16.03 0.06
CA ILE A 123 1.92 -15.11 0.91
C ILE A 123 1.30 -14.00 0.05
N ALA A 124 2.07 -13.42 -0.88
CA ALA A 124 1.60 -12.38 -1.80
C ALA A 124 0.47 -12.90 -2.69
N ASP A 125 0.66 -14.08 -3.29
CA ASP A 125 -0.32 -14.72 -4.17
C ASP A 125 -1.61 -15.08 -3.42
N ASN A 126 -1.51 -15.59 -2.19
CA ASN A 126 -2.66 -15.90 -1.35
C ASN A 126 -3.50 -14.65 -1.01
N ARG A 127 -2.84 -13.49 -0.81
CA ARG A 127 -3.51 -12.20 -0.59
C ARG A 127 -4.13 -11.62 -1.86
N ALA A 128 -3.47 -11.78 -3.00
CA ALA A 128 -3.93 -11.25 -4.28
C ALA A 128 -5.08 -12.06 -4.89
N SER A 129 -5.25 -13.32 -4.48
CA SER A 129 -6.27 -14.21 -5.05
C SER A 129 -7.62 -14.07 -4.31
N PRO A 130 -8.70 -13.56 -4.97
CA PRO A 130 -10.05 -13.57 -4.39
C PRO A 130 -10.67 -14.97 -4.28
N VAL A 131 -10.00 -16.00 -4.82
CA VAL A 131 -10.59 -17.32 -5.16
C VAL A 131 -10.58 -18.32 -3.99
N ARG A 132 -10.23 -17.90 -2.77
CA ARG A 132 -10.29 -18.79 -1.59
C ARG A 132 -11.00 -18.18 -0.38
N ARG A 133 -12.14 -17.50 -0.60
CA ARG A 133 -13.22 -17.54 0.40
C ARG A 133 -13.84 -18.94 0.39
N ARG A 134 -13.14 -19.92 0.95
CA ARG A 134 -13.68 -21.28 1.09
C ARG A 134 -14.89 -21.23 2.03
N GLY A 135 -16.06 -21.56 1.48
CA GLY A 135 -17.07 -22.33 2.19
C GLY A 135 -18.02 -21.57 3.11
N ARG A 136 -18.89 -20.75 2.53
CA ARG A 136 -20.32 -20.85 2.89
C ARG A 136 -21.07 -20.76 1.59
N THR A 137 -21.73 -21.85 1.24
CA THR A 137 -22.80 -21.90 0.27
C THR A 137 -23.59 -20.59 0.33
N CYS A 138 -23.65 -19.85 -0.78
CA CYS A 138 -24.65 -18.80 -0.92
C CYS A 138 -26.01 -19.51 -0.92
N PRO A 139 -26.89 -19.32 0.08
CA PRO A 139 -28.23 -19.93 0.08
C PRO A 139 -29.14 -19.34 -1.01
N ALA A 140 -28.67 -18.38 -1.80
CA ALA A 140 -29.43 -17.76 -2.89
C ALA A 140 -29.62 -18.67 -4.14
N CYS A 141 -28.98 -19.84 -4.20
CA CYS A 141 -29.11 -20.78 -5.33
C CYS A 141 -30.02 -21.99 -5.05
N VAL A 142 -30.97 -21.89 -4.11
CA VAL A 142 -32.06 -22.89 -3.99
C VAL A 142 -33.39 -22.20 -4.25
N LEU A 143 -33.67 -21.91 -5.53
CA LEU A 143 -35.04 -21.65 -5.98
C LEU A 143 -35.66 -23.00 -6.37
N PRO A 144 -36.75 -23.45 -5.71
CA PRO A 144 -37.49 -24.60 -6.20
C PRO A 144 -38.20 -24.24 -7.51
N SER A 145 -37.89 -25.00 -8.56
CA SER A 145 -38.62 -25.04 -9.82
C SER A 145 -40.07 -25.46 -9.59
N VAL A 146 -41.03 -24.52 -9.71
CA VAL A 146 -42.45 -24.68 -10.16
C VAL A 146 -43.13 -23.33 -9.84
N VAL A 147 -43.75 -22.54 -10.74
CA VAL A 147 -44.76 -22.81 -11.75
C VAL A 147 -44.71 -21.70 -12.81
N ARG A 148 -44.87 -22.11 -14.06
CA ARG A 148 -44.99 -21.29 -15.27
C ARG A 148 -46.45 -20.87 -15.43
N LEU A 149 -46.80 -19.57 -15.54
CA LEU A 149 -48.02 -19.16 -16.24
C LEU A 149 -47.98 -17.68 -16.73
N ALA A 150 -48.33 -17.54 -18.01
CA ALA A 150 -49.01 -16.41 -18.67
C ALA A 150 -48.36 -15.01 -18.81
N ARG A 151 -47.60 -14.91 -19.89
CA ARG A 151 -47.49 -13.81 -20.88
C ARG A 151 -48.79 -12.99 -21.09
N THR A 152 -48.78 -11.65 -20.93
CA THR A 152 -49.61 -10.71 -21.72
C THR A 152 -48.97 -9.30 -21.85
N ARG A 153 -48.91 -8.82 -23.12
CA ARG A 153 -48.95 -7.44 -23.70
C ARG A 153 -48.16 -6.32 -22.98
N ARG A 154 -47.04 -5.77 -23.51
CA ARG A 154 -46.88 -4.85 -24.67
C ARG A 154 -47.95 -3.74 -24.78
N GLU A 155 -47.60 -2.54 -24.32
CA GLU A 155 -48.11 -1.25 -24.85
C GLU A 155 -46.97 -0.21 -24.96
N PRO A 156 -47.09 0.75 -25.90
CA PRO A 156 -45.98 1.59 -26.38
C PRO A 156 -45.95 2.97 -25.71
N CYS A 157 -44.77 3.46 -25.34
CA CYS A 157 -44.58 4.88 -25.02
C CYS A 157 -44.26 5.64 -26.31
N ALA A 158 -45.20 6.49 -26.74
CA ALA A 158 -45.07 7.45 -27.82
C ALA A 158 -44.05 8.57 -27.48
N GLY A 159 -43.38 9.10 -28.51
CA GLY A 159 -42.49 10.28 -28.44
C GLY A 159 -43.24 11.58 -28.11
N ALA A 160 -42.65 12.77 -27.98
CA ALA A 160 -41.34 13.37 -28.32
C ALA A 160 -41.26 14.70 -27.47
N PRO A 161 -40.39 15.73 -27.69
CA PRO A 161 -39.26 15.86 -28.60
C PRO A 161 -37.95 16.43 -27.98
N VAL A 162 -36.97 16.44 -28.87
CA VAL A 162 -35.61 16.99 -28.84
C VAL A 162 -35.56 18.50 -28.56
N ALA A 163 -34.64 18.95 -27.69
CA ALA A 163 -34.14 20.33 -27.69
C ALA A 163 -32.61 20.32 -27.56
N ALA A 164 -31.97 20.86 -28.59
CA ALA A 164 -30.55 21.02 -28.75
C ALA A 164 -30.02 22.21 -27.94
N ALA A 165 -28.80 22.10 -27.39
CA ALA A 165 -27.89 23.23 -27.27
C ALA A 165 -26.43 22.76 -27.17
N ARG A 166 -25.66 23.17 -28.17
CA ARG A 166 -24.21 23.02 -28.32
C ARG A 166 -23.45 23.95 -27.35
N SER A 167 -22.31 23.49 -26.83
CA SER A 167 -21.10 24.33 -26.81
C SER A 167 -19.85 23.50 -26.56
N THR A 168 -19.25 23.06 -27.66
CA THR A 168 -17.82 22.81 -27.76
C THR A 168 -17.11 24.17 -27.85
N ARG A 169 -16.22 24.48 -26.90
CA ARG A 169 -15.22 25.54 -27.10
C ARG A 169 -13.84 24.89 -27.19
N ALA A 170 -13.39 24.72 -28.43
CA ALA A 170 -12.01 24.47 -28.78
C ALA A 170 -11.21 25.76 -28.53
N PHE A 171 -10.04 25.64 -27.91
CA PHE A 171 -9.00 26.67 -27.94
C PHE A 171 -7.79 26.04 -28.63
N ALA A 172 -7.58 26.43 -29.89
CA ALA A 172 -6.44 26.04 -30.69
C ALA A 172 -5.45 27.22 -30.77
N THR A 173 -4.20 26.90 -30.41
CA THR A 173 -2.92 27.33 -31.02
C THR A 173 -2.73 28.77 -31.53
N ALA A 174 -1.66 29.40 -31.05
CA ALA A 174 -0.87 30.34 -31.86
C ALA A 174 0.64 30.04 -31.72
N ARG A 175 1.24 29.61 -32.83
CA ARG A 175 2.69 29.60 -33.10
C ARG A 175 3.17 31.04 -33.28
N GLY A 176 4.40 31.34 -32.84
CA GLY A 176 5.11 32.55 -33.22
C GLY A 176 6.61 32.42 -32.98
N ALA A 177 7.35 31.97 -34.00
CA ALA A 177 8.81 32.00 -34.03
C ALA A 177 9.33 33.42 -34.27
N ARG A 178 10.48 33.79 -33.70
CA ARG A 178 11.42 34.75 -34.29
C ARG A 178 12.84 34.52 -33.74
N ARG A 179 13.76 34.26 -34.68
CA ARG A 179 15.21 34.31 -34.54
C ARG A 179 15.67 35.77 -34.42
N HIS A 180 16.74 36.03 -33.67
CA HIS A 180 17.73 37.07 -34.04
C HIS A 180 19.11 36.71 -33.48
N SER A 181 20.09 36.86 -34.36
CA SER A 181 21.52 36.73 -34.12
C SER A 181 22.07 38.02 -33.50
N GLY A 182 23.17 37.89 -32.75
CA GLY A 182 24.01 38.96 -32.22
C GLY A 182 25.15 38.33 -31.45
#